data_AF-A0A2V6PH40-F1
#
_entry.id   AF-A0A2V6PH40-F1
#
_cell.length_a   1.000
_cell.length_b   1.000
_cell.length_c   1.000
_cell.angle_alpha   90.00
_cell.angle_beta   90.00
_cell.angle_gamma   90.00
#
_symmetry.space_group_name_H-M   'P 1'
#
loop_
_entity.id
_entity.type
_entity.pdbx_description
1 polymer ?
#
loop_
_entity_poly.entity_id
_entity_poly.type
_entity_poly.pdbx_seq_one_letter_code
_entity_poly.pdbx_strand_id
1 'polypeptide(L)'
;MQGQVTFVTLVVVACAVAAAVTGSASAQTEVPGQAVVVEGTIAMAVEDDFRSGRATRRYLLQPSGSSAPYDLELTPRQANSVQPGMRVRVTGRLHGSVLTADQTDQSVVILDAPASGVSNQAR
;
A
#
# COMPACT_ATOMS: atom_id res chain seq x y z
N MET A 1 22.42 -42.75 39.96
CA MET A 1 22.46 -42.41 38.53
C MET A 1 21.10 -42.72 37.95
N GLN A 2 20.46 -41.71 37.34
CA GLN A 2 19.42 -41.74 36.29
C GLN A 2 18.31 -42.80 36.46
N GLY A 3 17.04 -42.44 36.68
CA GLY A 3 16.22 -41.58 35.82
C GLY A 3 15.76 -42.39 34.60
N GLN A 4 14.51 -42.45 34.16
CA GLN A 4 13.27 -41.78 34.51
C GLN A 4 12.21 -42.49 33.63
N VAL A 5 11.07 -42.88 34.23
CA VAL A 5 9.69 -42.84 33.66
C VAL A 5 9.42 -43.70 32.39
N THR A 6 8.34 -44.46 32.31
CA THR A 6 7.12 -43.98 31.63
C THR A 6 5.92 -44.84 31.99
N PHE A 7 4.94 -44.20 32.64
CA PHE A 7 3.62 -44.76 32.87
C PHE A 7 2.80 -44.72 31.57
N VAL A 8 2.30 -45.90 31.24
CA VAL A 8 1.22 -46.26 30.33
C VAL A 8 0.02 -45.30 30.47
N THR A 9 -0.61 -44.93 29.36
CA THR A 9 -2.09 -44.95 29.24
C THR A 9 -2.48 -44.94 27.76
N LEU A 10 -3.09 -46.04 27.33
CA LEU A 10 -3.70 -46.26 26.02
C LEU A 10 -5.17 -45.84 26.13
N VAL A 11 -5.59 -44.82 25.38
CA VAL A 11 -7.03 -44.51 25.18
C VAL A 11 -7.28 -44.34 23.69
N VAL A 12 -8.03 -45.32 23.17
CA VAL A 12 -8.63 -45.33 21.85
C VAL A 12 -9.70 -44.24 21.79
N VAL A 13 -9.63 -43.33 20.83
CA VAL A 13 -10.76 -42.45 20.47
C VAL A 13 -11.03 -42.54 18.97
N ALA A 14 -12.32 -42.76 18.71
CA ALA A 14 -12.98 -43.14 17.48
C ALA A 14 -12.63 -42.28 16.24
N CYS A 15 -12.39 -42.99 15.15
CA CYS A 15 -12.33 -42.50 13.78
C CYS A 15 -13.77 -42.40 13.24
N ALA A 16 -14.25 -41.18 12.96
CA ALA A 16 -15.31 -40.90 11.98
C ALA A 16 -15.66 -39.40 11.95
N VAL A 17 -15.13 -38.61 11.01
CA VAL A 17 -15.90 -37.49 10.44
C VAL A 17 -15.50 -37.26 8.97
N ALA A 18 -16.47 -37.57 8.11
CA ALA A 18 -16.80 -37.07 6.78
C ALA A 18 -15.76 -36.26 5.96
N ALA A 19 -15.55 -36.74 4.74
CA ALA A 19 -15.08 -35.95 3.61
C ALA A 19 -15.96 -34.72 3.37
N ALA A 20 -15.39 -33.53 3.50
CA ALA A 20 -15.93 -32.31 2.92
C ALA A 20 -14.84 -31.69 2.04
N VAL A 21 -14.98 -31.92 0.73
CA VAL A 21 -14.28 -31.16 -0.31
C VAL A 21 -14.57 -29.68 -0.10
N THR A 22 -13.62 -28.95 0.46
CA THR A 22 -13.60 -27.49 0.40
C THR A 22 -12.19 -27.11 0.00
N GLY A 23 -12.07 -26.62 -1.23
CA GLY A 23 -10.81 -26.14 -1.77
C GLY A 23 -10.21 -25.16 -0.77
N SER A 24 -8.93 -25.37 -0.45
CA SER A 24 -8.14 -24.43 0.31
C SER A 24 -8.04 -23.15 -0.50
N ALA A 25 -9.02 -22.26 -0.33
CA ALA A 25 -8.81 -20.84 -0.53
C ALA A 25 -7.72 -20.48 0.48
N SER A 26 -6.47 -20.43 -0.01
CA SER A 26 -5.39 -19.75 0.66
C SER A 26 -5.87 -18.32 0.90
N ALA A 27 -6.46 -18.08 2.06
CA ALA A 27 -6.59 -16.76 2.62
C ALA A 27 -5.16 -16.25 2.77
N GLN A 28 -4.66 -15.57 1.73
CA GLN A 28 -3.48 -14.74 1.87
C GLN A 28 -3.82 -13.76 2.97
N THR A 29 -3.22 -13.96 4.14
CA THR A 29 -3.17 -12.97 5.20
C THR A 29 -2.42 -11.79 4.61
N GLU A 30 -3.15 -10.87 3.97
CA GLU A 30 -2.64 -9.57 3.57
C GLU A 30 -2.15 -8.93 4.87
N VAL A 31 -0.83 -8.83 5.03
CA VAL A 31 -0.24 -8.15 6.18
C VAL A 31 -0.79 -6.73 6.12
N PRO A 32 -1.60 -6.29 7.10
CA PRO A 32 -2.18 -4.98 7.03
C PRO A 32 -1.05 -3.95 7.04
N GLY A 33 -0.99 -3.13 5.98
CA GLY A 33 0.01 -2.06 5.87
C GLY A 33 0.00 -1.16 7.11
N GLN A 34 1.16 -0.59 7.44
CA GLN A 34 1.31 0.27 8.61
C GLN A 34 0.52 1.57 8.41
N ALA A 35 -0.34 1.93 9.37
CA ALA A 35 -1.02 3.21 9.35
C ALA A 35 0.00 4.36 9.50
N VAL A 36 0.00 5.30 8.55
CA VAL A 36 0.95 6.41 8.49
C VAL A 36 0.29 7.70 8.03
N VAL A 37 0.91 8.83 8.39
CA VAL A 37 0.62 10.15 7.85
C VAL A 37 1.90 10.68 7.22
N VAL A 38 1.87 10.99 5.92
CA VAL A 38 3.05 11.40 5.15
C VAL A 38 2.78 12.73 4.45
N GLU A 39 3.67 13.69 4.64
CA GLU A 39 3.66 14.96 3.91
C GLU A 39 4.70 14.94 2.78
N GLY A 40 4.27 15.32 1.58
CA GLY A 40 5.11 15.25 0.41
C GLY A 40 4.58 16.02 -0.78
N THR A 41 5.32 15.96 -1.88
CA THR A 41 4.95 16.55 -3.16
C THR A 41 4.47 15.47 -4.11
N ILE A 42 3.34 15.68 -4.77
CA ILE A 42 2.83 14.77 -5.80
C ILE A 42 3.73 14.86 -7.03
N ALA A 43 4.19 13.72 -7.51
CA ALA A 43 4.76 13.53 -8.82
C ALA A 43 3.89 12.53 -9.61
N MET A 44 4.07 12.48 -10.93
CA MET A 44 3.37 11.51 -11.77
C MET A 44 4.37 10.89 -12.72
N ALA A 45 4.38 9.56 -12.76
CA ALA A 45 5.03 8.78 -13.80
C ALA A 45 3.95 8.34 -14.80
N VAL A 46 4.25 8.47 -16.08
CA VAL A 46 3.41 7.92 -17.16
C VAL A 46 4.22 6.81 -17.80
N GLU A 47 3.69 5.60 -17.73
CA GLU A 47 4.28 4.43 -18.36
C GLU A 47 3.52 4.13 -19.64
N ASP A 48 4.20 4.28 -20.79
CA ASP A 48 3.64 3.97 -22.09
C ASP A 48 3.90 2.49 -22.42
N ASP A 49 2.82 1.74 -22.56
CA ASP A 49 2.84 0.42 -23.19
C ASP A 49 2.67 0.59 -24.70
N PHE A 50 3.81 0.69 -25.39
CA PHE A 50 3.86 0.80 -26.85
C PHE A 50 3.25 -0.42 -27.57
N ARG A 51 3.16 -1.58 -26.91
CA ARG A 51 2.61 -2.80 -27.51
C ARG A 51 1.09 -2.80 -27.50
N SER A 52 0.48 -2.30 -26.42
CA SER A 52 -0.99 -2.18 -26.32
C SER A 52 -1.53 -0.81 -26.73
N GLY A 53 -0.65 0.17 -26.96
CA GLY A 53 -1.03 1.56 -27.25
C GLY A 53 -1.71 2.24 -26.06
N ARG A 54 -1.39 1.82 -24.84
CA ARG A 54 -2.00 2.34 -23.60
C ARG A 54 -0.96 3.03 -22.75
N ALA A 55 -1.34 4.15 -22.15
CA ALA A 55 -0.56 4.84 -21.14
C ALA A 55 -1.17 4.57 -19.75
N THR A 56 -0.35 4.15 -18.79
CA THR A 56 -0.75 4.00 -17.40
C THR A 56 -0.15 5.13 -16.58
N ARG A 57 -1.00 5.89 -15.87
CA ARG A 57 -0.55 6.94 -14.96
C ARG A 57 -0.35 6.35 -13.57
N ARG A 58 0.80 6.64 -12.97
CA ARG A 58 1.14 6.30 -11.59
C ARG A 58 1.42 7.59 -10.83
N TYR A 59 0.76 7.77 -9.70
CA TYR A 59 1.05 8.86 -8.79
C TYR A 59 2.19 8.44 -7.87
N LEU A 60 3.11 9.36 -7.63
CA LEU A 60 4.21 9.18 -6.71
C LEU A 60 4.12 10.28 -5.64
N LEU A 61 4.43 9.95 -4.40
CA LEU A 61 4.57 10.93 -3.32
C LEU A 61 6.05 11.04 -2.95
N GLN A 62 6.66 12.19 -3.21
CA GLN A 62 8.00 12.51 -2.74
C GLN A 62 7.92 13.08 -1.32
N PRO A 63 8.33 12.34 -0.27
CA PRO A 63 8.21 12.81 1.10
C PRO A 63 9.19 13.95 1.38
N SER A 64 8.80 14.92 2.20
CA SER A 64 9.64 16.11 2.46
C SER A 64 10.96 15.80 3.21
N GLY A 65 11.06 14.62 3.84
CA GLY A 65 12.24 14.18 4.61
C GLY A 65 12.91 12.92 4.09
N SER A 66 12.51 12.42 2.90
CA SER A 66 13.06 11.20 2.30
C SER A 66 13.40 11.44 0.83
N SER A 67 14.48 10.83 0.35
CA SER A 67 14.83 10.84 -1.07
C SER A 67 14.04 9.82 -1.88
N ALA A 68 13.53 8.75 -1.25
CA ALA A 68 12.78 7.70 -1.95
C ALA A 68 11.28 8.07 -2.04
N PRO A 69 10.69 8.10 -3.25
CA PRO A 69 9.26 8.32 -3.43
C PRO A 69 8.45 7.07 -3.06
N TYR A 70 7.21 7.27 -2.63
CA TYR A 70 6.22 6.20 -2.49
C TYR A 70 5.35 6.13 -3.74
N ASP A 71 5.00 4.92 -4.16
CA ASP A 71 3.88 4.70 -5.08
C ASP A 71 2.59 5.05 -4.36
N LEU A 72 1.83 6.01 -4.90
CA LEU A 72 0.64 6.52 -4.25
C LEU A 72 -0.60 5.94 -4.93
N GLU A 73 -1.35 5.14 -4.19
CA GLU A 73 -2.65 4.64 -4.62
C GLU A 73 -3.77 5.55 -4.10
N LEU A 74 -4.56 6.04 -5.05
CA LEU A 74 -5.65 6.97 -4.82
C LEU A 74 -6.94 6.39 -5.38
N THR A 75 -8.06 6.70 -4.73
CA THR A 75 -9.37 6.52 -5.35
C THR A 75 -9.52 7.44 -6.58
N PRO A 76 -10.40 7.13 -7.54
CA PRO A 76 -10.62 7.99 -8.71
C PRO A 76 -10.99 9.43 -8.34
N ARG A 77 -11.74 9.62 -7.24
CA ARG A 77 -12.12 10.94 -6.75
C ARG A 77 -10.92 11.73 -6.23
N GLN A 78 -10.08 11.12 -5.40
CA GLN A 78 -8.85 11.73 -4.89
C GLN A 78 -7.85 12.01 -6.02
N ALA A 79 -7.74 11.11 -6.99
CA ALA A 79 -6.88 11.31 -8.16
C ALA A 79 -7.29 12.54 -9.00
N ASN A 80 -8.59 12.90 -9.01
CA ASN A 80 -9.08 14.08 -9.70
C ASN A 80 -8.82 15.40 -8.93
N SER A 81 -8.53 15.33 -7.63
CA SER A 81 -8.27 16.52 -6.81
C SER A 81 -6.78 16.86 -6.66
N VAL A 82 -5.89 15.95 -7.08
CA VAL A 82 -4.43 16.15 -7.02
C VAL A 82 -3.83 16.38 -8.40
N GLN A 83 -2.74 17.14 -8.43
CA GLN A 83 -1.94 17.41 -9.62
C GLN A 83 -0.45 17.30 -9.28
N PRO A 84 0.40 16.94 -10.26
CA PRO A 84 1.85 16.99 -10.08
C PRO A 84 2.31 18.38 -9.59
N GLY A 85 3.24 18.39 -8.64
CA GLY A 85 3.78 19.60 -8.02
C GLY A 85 3.01 20.10 -6.79
N MET A 86 1.84 19.55 -6.48
CA MET A 86 1.10 19.90 -5.26
C MET A 86 1.75 19.34 -4.01
N ARG A 87 1.79 20.13 -2.93
CA ARG A 87 2.15 19.60 -1.61
C ARG A 87 0.90 19.10 -0.91
N VAL A 88 0.97 17.89 -0.41
CA VAL A 88 -0.15 17.21 0.24
C VAL A 88 0.29 16.55 1.53
N ARG A 89 -0.67 16.35 2.44
CA ARG A 89 -0.59 15.41 3.55
C ARG A 89 -1.51 14.24 3.24
N VAL A 90 -0.98 13.04 3.25
CA VAL A 90 -1.71 11.80 3.00
C VAL A 90 -1.78 10.97 4.27
N THR A 91 -2.98 10.61 4.67
CA THR A 91 -3.27 9.62 5.72
C THR A 91 -3.66 8.31 5.04
N GLY A 92 -3.01 7.21 5.43
CA GLY A 92 -3.26 5.93 4.78
C GLY A 92 -2.45 4.78 5.36
N ARG A 93 -2.25 3.74 4.55
CA ARG A 93 -1.49 2.55 4.90
C ARG A 93 -0.28 2.39 3.98
N LEU A 94 0.89 2.19 4.58
CA LEU A 94 2.14 1.92 3.88
C LEU A 94 2.43 0.42 3.88
N HIS A 95 2.65 -0.14 2.69
CA HIS A 95 3.08 -1.51 2.49
C HIS A 95 4.29 -1.53 1.56
N GLY A 96 5.49 -1.66 2.12
CA GLY A 96 6.74 -1.51 1.37
C GLY A 96 6.90 -0.08 0.84
N SER A 97 6.91 0.08 -0.48
CA SER A 97 6.97 1.39 -1.16
C SER A 97 5.61 1.94 -1.58
N VAL A 98 4.52 1.21 -1.34
CA VAL A 98 3.18 1.61 -1.75
C VAL A 98 2.44 2.24 -0.58
N LEU A 99 2.03 3.49 -0.74
CA LEU A 99 1.18 4.23 0.18
C LEU A 99 -0.25 4.28 -0.40
N THR A 100 -1.17 3.56 0.22
CA THR A 100 -2.59 3.58 -0.13
C THR A 100 -3.31 4.59 0.75
N ALA A 101 -3.86 5.64 0.14
CA ALA A 101 -4.64 6.64 0.87
C ALA A 101 -5.94 6.02 1.42
N ASP A 102 -6.35 6.42 2.62
CA ASP A 102 -7.64 5.97 3.17
C ASP A 102 -8.80 6.41 2.25
N GLN A 103 -9.90 5.67 2.23
CA GLN A 103 -11.03 5.94 1.32
C GLN A 103 -11.84 7.20 1.65
N THR A 104 -11.50 7.92 2.72
CA THR A 104 -12.20 9.14 3.11
C THR A 104 -11.71 10.33 2.29
N ASP A 105 -12.59 11.30 2.01
CA ASP A 105 -12.21 12.49 1.25
C ASP A 105 -11.20 13.38 2.03
N GLN A 106 -11.05 13.16 3.35
CA GLN A 106 -10.13 13.88 4.22
C GLN A 106 -8.75 13.21 4.33
N SER A 107 -8.53 12.08 3.66
CA SER A 107 -7.26 11.35 3.71
C SER A 107 -6.16 12.04 2.89
N VAL A 108 -6.52 12.89 1.93
CA VAL A 108 -5.57 13.69 1.14
C VAL A 108 -5.89 15.16 1.36
N VAL A 109 -5.04 15.83 2.14
CA VAL A 109 -5.17 17.26 2.43
C VAL A 109 -4.15 18.02 1.60
N ILE A 110 -4.62 18.94 0.78
CA ILE A 110 -3.76 19.82 -0.02
C ILE A 110 -3.21 20.92 0.90
N LEU A 111 -1.88 21.01 0.98
CA LEU A 111 -1.18 22.00 1.79
C LEU A 111 -0.82 23.22 0.94
N ASP A 112 -0.27 22.99 -0.26
CA ASP A 112 0.08 24.04 -1.20
C ASP A 112 -0.39 23.66 -2.62
N ALA A 113 -0.87 24.65 -3.37
CA ALA A 113 -1.16 24.55 -4.80
C ALA A 113 0.13 24.20 -5.57
N PRO A 114 0.04 23.64 -6.81
CA PRO A 114 1.25 23.25 -7.52
C PRO A 114 2.16 24.46 -7.69
N ALA A 115 3.45 24.30 -7.35
CA ALA A 115 4.42 25.36 -7.53
C ALA A 115 4.39 25.80 -9.00
N SER A 116 3.85 26.99 -9.25
CA SER A 116 3.92 27.62 -10.57
C SER A 116 5.39 27.72 -10.90
N GLY A 117 5.78 27.11 -12.03
CA GLY A 117 7.17 26.85 -12.37
C GLY A 117 8.07 28.02 -12.01
N VAL A 118 9.14 27.73 -11.26
CA VAL A 118 10.32 28.59 -11.26
C VAL A 118 10.79 28.69 -12.70
N SER A 119 10.37 29.76 -13.39
CA SER A 119 10.96 30.21 -14.63
C SER A 119 12.38 30.68 -14.32
N ASN A 120 13.31 29.74 -14.20
CA ASN A 120 14.73 30.05 -14.33
C ASN A 120 15.05 30.23 -15.82
N GLN A 121 14.51 31.30 -16.43
CA GLN A 121 15.19 31.94 -17.54
C GLN A 121 16.30 32.79 -16.94
N ALA A 122 17.43 32.13 -16.66
CA ALA A 122 18.68 32.83 -16.43
C ALA A 122 19.09 33.50 -17.76
N ARG A 123 19.31 34.80 -17.63
CA ARG A 123 19.67 35.77 -18.64
C ARG A 123 21.13 35.62 -19.10
#